data_AF-A0A6M0A3B5-F1
#
_entry.id   AF-A0A6M0A3B5-F1
#
_cell.length_a   1.000
_cell.length_b   1.000
_cell.length_c   1.000
_cell.angle_alpha   90.00
_cell.angle_beta   90.00
_cell.angle_gamma   90.00
#
_symmetry.space_group_name_H-M   'P 1'
#
loop_
_entity.id
_entity.type
_entity.pdbx_description
1 polymer ?
#
loop_
_entity_poly.entity_id
_entity_poly.type
_entity_poly.pdbx_seq_one_letter_code
_entity_poly.pdbx_strand_id
1 'polypeptide(L)'
;MIMDQRWMVSGKELWQWRQDACKSAAEAGVSTAEVDWLLKEVAELDPLVLRLESWQQCALSGKVAENSTIQLSQPLPVLTQLWQRRIHQRCPVQYLAEVAPWRHFSLRVSPAVLIPRPETEFLIDLAVNAVAMSSKP
;
A
#
# COMPACT_ATOMS: atom_id res chain seq x y z
N MET A 1 5.49 14.03 18.29
CA MET A 1 6.60 14.31 17.35
C MET A 1 6.91 12.99 16.65
N ILE A 2 6.22 12.69 15.54
CA ILE A 2 6.45 11.44 14.80
C ILE A 2 7.71 11.68 13.97
N MET A 3 8.76 10.92 14.26
CA MET A 3 9.96 10.95 13.43
C MET A 3 9.57 10.37 12.08
N ASP A 4 9.58 11.21 11.05
CA ASP A 4 9.44 10.83 9.65
C ASP A 4 10.72 10.10 9.22
N GLN A 5 10.95 8.91 9.78
CA GLN A 5 12.08 8.06 9.45
C GLN A 5 11.78 7.37 8.12
N ARG A 6 12.28 7.98 7.05
CA ARG A 6 12.20 7.43 5.70
C ARG A 6 13.40 6.54 5.45
N TRP A 7 13.13 5.32 4.99
CA TRP A 7 14.15 4.32 4.73
C TRP A 7 14.44 4.29 3.24
N MET A 8 15.71 4.25 2.87
CA MET A 8 16.12 4.19 1.46
C MET A 8 16.47 2.76 1.10
N VAL A 9 15.94 2.30 -0.03
CA VAL A 9 16.29 1.01 -0.64
C VAL A 9 16.65 1.21 -2.10
N SER A 10 17.54 0.41 -2.67
CA SER A 10 17.79 0.50 -4.11
C SER A 10 16.58 -0.02 -4.91
N GLY A 11 16.34 0.53 -6.09
CA GLY A 11 15.30 0.04 -7.00
C GLY A 11 15.44 -1.46 -7.31
N LYS A 12 16.69 -1.94 -7.45
CA LYS A 12 16.99 -3.36 -7.68
C LYS A 12 16.58 -4.25 -6.49
N GLU A 13 16.88 -3.85 -5.27
CA GLU A 13 16.49 -4.61 -4.06
C GLU A 13 14.98 -4.66 -3.90
N LEU A 14 14.30 -3.53 -4.11
CA LEU A 14 12.83 -3.50 -4.06
C LEU A 14 12.23 -4.39 -5.16
N TRP A 15 12.88 -4.47 -6.32
CA TRP A 15 12.38 -5.25 -7.46
C TRP A 15 12.52 -6.73 -7.16
N GLN A 16 13.68 -7.15 -6.66
CA GLN A 16 13.90 -8.52 -6.21
C GLN A 16 12.87 -8.90 -5.12
N TRP A 17 12.66 -8.02 -4.14
CA TRP A 17 11.66 -8.23 -3.11
C TRP A 17 10.25 -8.42 -3.69
N ARG A 18 9.85 -7.60 -4.67
CA ARG A 18 8.56 -7.73 -5.35
C ARG A 18 8.41 -9.09 -6.03
N GLN A 19 9.45 -9.55 -6.73
CA GLN A 19 9.42 -10.87 -7.41
C GLN A 19 9.21 -12.00 -6.38
N ASP A 20 9.95 -11.97 -5.28
CA ASP A 20 9.84 -12.96 -4.21
C ASP A 20 8.47 -12.89 -3.50
N ALA A 21 7.94 -11.69 -3.29
CA ALA A 21 6.62 -11.46 -2.73
C ALA A 21 5.51 -11.97 -3.65
N CYS A 22 5.59 -11.73 -4.95
CA CYS A 22 4.64 -12.24 -5.94
C CYS A 22 4.66 -13.76 -6.01
N LYS A 23 5.86 -14.37 -5.99
CA LYS A 23 6.02 -15.83 -5.97
C LYS A 23 5.36 -16.45 -4.73
N SER A 24 5.66 -15.91 -3.55
CA SER A 24 5.05 -16.39 -2.29
C SER A 24 3.55 -16.12 -2.22
N ALA A 25 3.04 -15.03 -2.83
CA ALA A 25 1.61 -14.80 -2.96
C ALA A 25 0.94 -15.90 -3.79
N ALA A 26 1.49 -16.22 -4.96
CA ALA A 26 0.97 -17.25 -5.85
C ALA A 26 0.93 -18.63 -5.16
N GLU A 27 2.00 -18.99 -4.45
CA GLU A 27 2.08 -20.24 -3.67
C GLU A 27 1.04 -20.29 -2.52
N ALA A 28 0.73 -19.15 -1.90
CA ALA A 28 -0.24 -19.05 -0.80
C ALA A 28 -1.71 -18.82 -1.25
N GLY A 29 -1.95 -18.72 -2.57
CA GLY A 29 -3.26 -18.38 -3.13
C GLY A 29 -3.72 -16.96 -2.82
N VAL A 30 -2.78 -16.02 -2.66
CA VAL A 30 -3.03 -14.58 -2.47
C VAL A 30 -2.84 -13.87 -3.80
N SER A 31 -3.67 -12.88 -4.10
CA SER A 31 -3.55 -12.12 -5.35
C SER A 31 -2.23 -11.34 -5.37
N THR A 32 -1.49 -11.45 -6.48
CA THR A 32 -0.26 -10.66 -6.70
C THR A 32 -0.52 -9.16 -6.73
N ALA A 33 -1.76 -8.74 -7.05
CA ALA A 33 -2.17 -7.34 -6.98
C ALA A 33 -2.10 -6.76 -5.56
N GLU A 34 -2.15 -7.59 -4.51
CA GLU A 34 -1.93 -7.13 -3.14
C GLU A 34 -0.47 -6.70 -2.89
N VAL A 35 0.49 -7.31 -3.57
CA VAL A 35 1.91 -6.90 -3.51
C VAL A 35 2.06 -5.52 -4.11
N ASP A 36 1.49 -5.30 -5.30
CA ASP A 36 1.54 -4.01 -5.99
C ASP A 36 0.81 -2.92 -5.18
N TRP A 37 -0.34 -3.27 -4.58
CA TRP A 37 -1.07 -2.37 -3.69
C TRP A 37 -0.24 -2.01 -2.46
N LEU A 38 0.37 -3.00 -1.80
CA LEU A 38 1.22 -2.77 -0.63
C LEU A 38 2.40 -1.85 -0.98
N LEU A 39 3.09 -2.11 -2.10
CA LEU A 39 4.19 -1.28 -2.57
C LEU A 39 3.76 0.16 -2.85
N LYS A 40 2.58 0.36 -3.43
CA LYS A 40 2.04 1.71 -3.66
C LYS A 40 1.82 2.48 -2.36
N GLU A 41 1.41 1.81 -1.28
CA GLU A 41 1.13 2.49 -0.01
C GLU A 41 2.38 2.67 0.86
N VAL A 42 3.36 1.76 0.79
CA VAL A 42 4.57 1.82 1.63
C VAL A 42 5.77 2.46 0.94
N ALA A 43 5.78 2.53 -0.39
CA ALA A 43 6.80 3.20 -1.17
C ALA A 43 6.24 4.49 -1.76
N GLU A 44 7.01 5.58 -1.70
CA GLU A 44 6.67 6.84 -2.37
C GLU A 44 6.94 6.71 -3.89
N LEU A 45 6.21 5.82 -4.56
CA LEU A 45 6.34 5.55 -5.99
C LEU A 45 5.08 5.94 -6.75
N ASP A 46 5.28 6.53 -7.93
CA ASP A 46 4.19 6.74 -8.87
C ASP A 46 3.64 5.37 -9.35
N PRO A 47 2.32 5.14 -9.33
CA PRO A 47 1.71 3.89 -9.80
C PRO A 47 2.11 3.49 -11.23
N LEU A 48 2.35 4.48 -12.11
CA LEU A 48 2.81 4.25 -13.48
C LEU A 48 4.25 3.72 -13.48
N VAL A 49 5.11 4.25 -12.62
CA VAL A 49 6.49 3.78 -12.44
C VAL A 49 6.46 2.33 -11.95
N LEU A 50 5.66 2.03 -10.91
CA LEU A 50 5.45 0.67 -10.40
C LEU A 50 5.04 -0.30 -11.52
N ARG A 51 4.01 0.06 -12.29
CA ARG A 51 3.43 -0.78 -13.34
C ARG A 51 4.36 -1.00 -14.54
N LEU A 52 5.15 0.00 -14.91
CA LEU A 52 6.10 -0.10 -16.03
C LEU A 52 7.39 -0.80 -15.64
N GLU A 53 7.58 -1.14 -14.36
CA GLU A 53 8.83 -1.69 -13.81
C GLU A 53 10.06 -0.84 -14.17
N SER A 54 9.87 0.44 -14.51
CA SER A 54 10.91 1.36 -15.00
C SER A 54 11.94 1.75 -13.93
N TRP A 55 11.68 1.37 -12.68
CA TRP A 55 12.56 1.48 -11.51
C TRP A 55 13.50 0.27 -11.36
N GLN A 56 13.28 -0.82 -12.11
CA GLN A 56 14.20 -1.96 -12.18
C GLN A 56 15.52 -1.55 -12.84
N GLN A 57 15.43 -0.66 -13.84
CA GLN A 57 16.54 -0.18 -14.65
C GLN A 57 16.52 1.35 -14.63
N CYS A 58 17.22 1.95 -13.68
CA CYS A 58 17.41 3.38 -13.65
C CYS A 58 18.33 3.84 -14.79
N ALA A 59 17.77 3.90 -16.00
CA ALA A 59 18.25 4.63 -17.17
C ALA A 59 17.16 4.69 -18.26
N LEU A 60 15.93 5.12 -17.95
CA LEU A 60 14.97 5.51 -19.00
C LEU A 60 14.39 6.89 -18.70
N SER A 61 14.70 7.81 -19.62
CA SER A 61 14.39 9.25 -19.63
C SER A 61 15.36 10.17 -18.85
N GLY A 62 16.63 10.24 -19.29
CA GLY A 62 17.43 11.48 -19.30
C GLY A 62 17.77 12.18 -17.97
N LYS A 63 17.32 11.68 -16.82
CA LYS A 63 17.73 12.11 -15.48
C LYS A 63 18.18 10.87 -14.72
N VAL A 64 19.39 10.43 -15.05
CA VAL A 64 20.13 9.43 -14.27
C VAL A 64 20.61 10.13 -13.01
N ALA A 65 20.02 9.79 -11.86
CA ALA A 65 20.74 9.88 -10.60
C ALA A 65 21.28 8.47 -10.32
N GLU A 66 22.61 8.33 -10.30
CA GLU A 66 23.38 7.09 -10.11
C GLU A 66 23.09 6.34 -8.80
N ASN A 67 22.12 6.79 -7.99
CA ASN A 67 21.60 6.14 -6.80
C ASN A 67 20.09 6.37 -6.73
N SER A 68 19.33 5.70 -7.58
CA SER A 68 17.86 5.78 -7.52
C SER A 68 17.37 4.97 -6.31
N THR A 69 17.46 5.61 -5.15
CA THR A 69 16.92 5.11 -3.91
C THR A 69 15.43 5.40 -3.87
N ILE A 70 14.67 4.39 -3.47
CA ILE A 70 13.24 4.48 -3.27
C ILE A 70 13.01 4.68 -1.77
N GLN A 71 12.18 5.66 -1.43
CA GLN A 71 11.80 5.90 -0.05
C GLN A 71 10.68 4.93 0.34
N LEU A 72 10.90 4.25 1.46
CA LEU A 72 9.93 3.39 2.12
C LEU A 72 9.55 3.99 3.47
N SER A 73 8.29 3.81 3.86
CA SER A 73 7.79 4.15 5.20
C SER A 73 8.38 3.28 6.31
N GLN A 74 9.01 2.15 5.95
CA GLN A 74 9.61 1.20 6.87
C GLN A 74 10.78 0.46 6.21
N PRO A 75 11.73 -0.10 6.98
CA PRO A 75 12.85 -0.86 6.42
C PRO A 75 12.37 -2.07 5.61
N LEU A 76 13.05 -2.38 4.49
CA LEU A 76 12.72 -3.55 3.65
C LEU A 76 12.68 -4.88 4.44
N PRO A 77 13.54 -5.14 5.44
CA PRO A 77 13.42 -6.34 6.27
C PRO A 77 12.13 -6.39 7.09
N VAL A 78 11.66 -5.25 7.59
CA VAL A 78 10.39 -5.15 8.34
C VAL A 78 9.22 -5.39 7.40
N LEU A 79 9.25 -4.79 6.21
CA LEU A 79 8.24 -5.02 5.16
C LEU A 79 8.17 -6.50 4.77
N THR A 80 9.33 -7.17 4.66
CA THR A 80 9.41 -8.61 4.45
C THR A 80 8.70 -9.37 5.56
N GLN A 81 8.98 -9.08 6.84
CA GLN A 81 8.33 -9.74 7.97
C GLN A 81 6.81 -9.53 7.98
N LEU A 82 6.36 -8.32 7.66
CA LEU A 82 4.95 -7.99 7.54
C LEU A 82 4.29 -8.79 6.41
N TRP A 83 4.91 -8.84 5.24
CA TRP A 83 4.45 -9.69 4.14
C TRP A 83 4.38 -11.16 4.57
N GLN A 84 5.40 -11.64 5.31
CA GLN A 84 5.40 -12.99 5.88
C GLN A 84 4.18 -13.27 6.77
N ARG A 85 3.71 -12.28 7.54
CA ARG A 85 2.45 -12.39 8.31
C ARG A 85 1.22 -12.43 7.40
N ARG A 86 1.19 -11.66 6.31
CA ARG A 86 0.06 -11.68 5.35
C ARG A 86 -0.17 -13.08 4.77
N ILE A 87 0.89 -13.76 4.32
CA ILE A 87 0.70 -15.09 3.69
C ILE A 87 0.52 -16.21 4.72
N HIS A 88 1.23 -16.19 5.85
CA HIS A 88 1.14 -17.28 6.84
C HIS A 88 -0.05 -17.15 7.80
N GLN A 89 -0.41 -15.93 8.20
CA GLN A 89 -1.43 -15.67 9.21
C GLN A 89 -2.72 -15.10 8.61
N ARG A 90 -2.78 -14.96 7.27
CA ARG A 90 -3.89 -14.33 6.55
C ARG A 90 -4.22 -12.91 7.07
N CYS A 91 -3.21 -12.20 7.60
CA CYS A 91 -3.37 -10.82 8.09
C CYS A 91 -3.78 -9.88 6.94
N PRO A 92 -4.82 -9.05 7.05
CA PRO A 92 -5.21 -8.13 5.99
C PRO A 92 -4.07 -7.20 5.55
N VAL A 93 -3.88 -7.03 4.23
CA VAL A 93 -2.80 -6.20 3.67
C VAL A 93 -2.87 -4.74 4.13
N GLN A 94 -4.07 -4.23 4.44
CA GLN A 94 -4.28 -2.88 4.97
C GLN A 94 -3.61 -2.66 6.32
N TYR A 95 -3.52 -3.70 7.16
CA TYR A 95 -2.80 -3.60 8.43
C TYR A 95 -1.29 -3.60 8.27
N LEU A 96 -0.76 -4.14 7.16
CA LEU A 96 0.67 -4.07 6.86
C LEU A 96 1.06 -2.65 6.40
N ALA A 97 0.17 -1.99 5.66
CA ALA A 97 0.34 -0.62 5.19
C ALA A 97 -0.16 0.45 6.19
N GLU A 98 -0.82 0.02 7.28
CA GLU A 98 -1.49 0.86 8.28
C GLU A 98 -2.50 1.85 7.69
N VAL A 99 -3.08 1.51 6.53
CA VAL A 99 -3.95 2.40 5.77
C VAL A 99 -5.03 1.63 5.00
N ALA A 100 -6.21 2.23 4.90
CA ALA A 100 -7.30 1.74 4.07
C ALA A 100 -7.97 2.92 3.33
N PRO A 101 -8.11 2.85 1.99
CA PRO A 101 -8.90 3.83 1.27
C PRO A 101 -10.39 3.66 1.61
N TRP A 102 -11.08 4.78 1.80
CA TRP A 102 -12.53 4.81 2.02
C TRP A 102 -13.09 6.12 1.47
N ARG A 103 -13.92 6.03 0.42
CA ARG A 103 -14.30 7.14 -0.46
C ARG A 103 -13.09 7.94 -0.94
N HIS A 104 -13.01 9.20 -0.54
CA HIS A 104 -11.96 10.16 -0.90
C HIS A 104 -10.91 10.30 0.22
N PHE A 105 -10.98 9.43 1.23
CA PHE A 105 -10.09 9.46 2.38
C PHE A 105 -9.14 8.27 2.38
N SER A 106 -7.96 8.52 2.95
CA SER A 106 -6.99 7.50 3.31
C SER A 106 -6.97 7.40 4.83
N LEU A 107 -7.57 6.33 5.37
CA LEU A 107 -7.79 6.18 6.81
C LEU A 107 -6.68 5.33 7.42
N ARG A 108 -6.12 5.77 8.54
CA ARG A 108 -5.20 4.95 9.33
C ARG A 108 -5.95 3.79 9.96
N VAL A 109 -5.42 2.58 9.79
CA VAL A 109 -6.01 1.36 10.35
C VAL A 109 -4.97 0.53 11.08
N SER A 110 -5.43 -0.27 12.04
CA SER A 110 -4.61 -1.20 12.81
C SER A 110 -5.44 -2.43 13.17
N PRO A 111 -4.82 -3.51 13.66
CA PRO A 111 -5.55 -4.71 14.10
C PRO A 111 -6.60 -4.46 15.20
N ALA A 112 -6.55 -3.33 15.90
CA ALA A 112 -7.49 -2.97 16.96
C ALA A 112 -8.80 -2.34 16.45
N VAL A 113 -8.91 -2.05 15.15
CA VAL A 113 -10.07 -1.40 14.55
C VAL A 113 -10.63 -2.21 13.37
N LEU A 114 -11.86 -1.92 12.96
CA LEU A 114 -12.43 -2.51 11.75
C LEU A 114 -11.86 -1.83 10.50
N ILE A 115 -11.52 -2.63 9.49
CA ILE A 115 -11.19 -2.11 8.15
C ILE A 115 -12.49 -1.62 7.50
N PRO A 116 -12.59 -0.35 7.07
CA PRO A 116 -13.77 0.16 6.40
C PRO A 116 -14.01 -0.61 5.09
N ARG A 117 -15.27 -0.89 4.78
CA ARG A 117 -15.64 -1.67 3.60
C ARG A 117 -16.30 -0.77 2.55
N PRO A 118 -16.18 -1.07 1.24
CA PRO A 118 -16.86 -0.29 0.20
C PRO A 118 -18.37 -0.20 0.45
N GLU A 119 -18.99 -1.27 0.95
CA GLU A 119 -20.42 -1.32 1.26
C GLU A 119 -20.81 -0.33 2.36
N THR A 120 -19.92 0.01 3.29
CA THR A 120 -20.22 1.00 4.35
C THR A 120 -20.19 2.43 3.83
N GLU A 121 -19.72 2.67 2.61
CA GLU A 121 -19.77 3.98 1.97
C GLU A 121 -21.22 4.38 1.64
N PHE A 122 -22.11 3.42 1.35
CA PHE A 122 -23.52 3.68 1.04
C PHE A 122 -24.30 4.27 2.22
N LEU A 123 -23.89 3.96 3.46
CA LEU A 123 -24.53 4.52 4.66
C LEU A 123 -24.43 6.04 4.68
N ILE A 124 -23.36 6.61 4.14
CA ILE A 124 -23.18 8.06 4.07
C ILE A 124 -24.13 8.68 3.06
N ASP A 125 -24.37 8.03 1.91
CA ASP A 125 -25.36 8.53 0.94
C ASP A 125 -26.76 8.55 1.54
N LEU A 126 -27.13 7.50 2.27
CA LEU A 126 -28.40 7.44 3.00
C LEU A 126 -28.51 8.57 4.03
N ALA A 127 -27.45 8.82 4.81
CA ALA A 127 -27.43 9.88 5.81
C ALA A 127 -27.56 11.27 5.17
N VAL A 128 -26.80 11.54 4.10
CA VAL A 128 -26.88 12.82 3.36
C VAL A 128 -28.28 13.04 2.80
N ASN A 129 -28.86 12.02 2.16
CA ASN A 129 -30.22 12.10 1.62
C ASN A 129 -31.25 12.33 2.73
N ALA A 130 -31.13 11.65 3.88
CA ALA A 130 -32.02 11.82 5.01
C ALA A 130 -31.96 13.24 5.58
N VAL A 131 -30.76 13.82 5.69
CA VAL A 131 -30.57 15.21 6.11
C VAL A 131 -31.18 16.18 5.10
N ALA A 132 -30.96 15.96 3.79
CA ALA A 132 -31.52 16.81 2.74
C ALA A 132 -33.06 16.79 2.69
N MET A 133 -33.69 15.66 3.05
CA MET A 133 -35.15 15.51 3.13
C MET A 133 -35.73 15.91 4.50
N SER A 134 -34.89 16.18 5.50
CA SER A 134 -35.34 16.56 6.84
C SER A 134 -35.86 17.99 6.84
N SER A 135 -37.10 18.17 7.32
CA SER A 135 -37.69 19.49 7.57
C SER A 135 -37.26 20.09 8.92
N LYS A 136 -36.44 19.37 9.69
CA LYS A 136 -35.76 19.89 10.89
C LYS A 136 -34.29 20.17 10.54
N PRO A 137 -33.77 21.38 10.87
CA PRO A 137 -32.39 21.76 10.61
C PRO A 137 -31.40 20.89 11.40
#